data_AF-A0A0D2LJR1-F1
#
_entry.id   AF-A0A0D2LJR1-F1
#
_cell.length_a   1.000
_cell.length_b   1.000
_cell.length_c   1.000
_cell.angle_alpha   90.00
_cell.angle_beta   90.00
_cell.angle_gamma   90.00
#
_symmetry.space_group_name_H-M   'P 1'
#
loop_
_entity.id
_entity.type
_entity.pdbx_description
1 polymer ?
#
loop_
_entity_poly.entity_id
_entity_poly.type
_entity_poly.pdbx_seq_one_letter_code
_entity_poly.pdbx_strand_id
1 'polypeptide(L)'
;MDGAGADGNATPRFAAYGATKRSLAQLGKSLEAELKLLGVKNVGMHNLSPGMVTTELLMSGADTPVAKFFINCLAEEPQEVAQYLVPRLRRVPQESATLTGGISSQYIKYLTPPKAYSQILKRLVAGERKSRWVPEDS
;
A
#
# COMPACT_ATOMS: atom_id res chain seq x y z
N MET A 1 0.06 2.64 -7.11
CA MET A 1 -0.56 1.94 -5.95
C MET A 1 0.11 0.59 -5.79
N ASP A 2 0.99 0.52 -4.82
CA ASP A 2 1.74 -0.64 -4.37
C ASP A 2 0.80 -1.69 -3.73
N GLY A 3 1.28 -2.93 -3.60
CA GLY A 3 0.60 -4.08 -3.02
C GLY A 3 1.53 -5.30 -2.99
N ALA A 4 0.98 -6.45 -2.62
CA ALA A 4 1.76 -7.69 -2.60
C ALA A 4 2.46 -7.94 -3.97
N GLY A 5 3.76 -8.24 -3.93
CA GLY A 5 4.59 -8.47 -5.13
C GLY A 5 5.26 -7.22 -5.72
N ALA A 6 4.95 -6.01 -5.25
CA ALA A 6 5.58 -4.78 -5.76
C ALA A 6 7.11 -4.73 -5.55
N ASP A 7 7.60 -5.39 -4.50
CA ASP A 7 9.01 -5.57 -4.17
C ASP A 7 9.69 -6.70 -4.99
N GLY A 8 8.92 -7.44 -5.79
CA GLY A 8 9.38 -8.55 -6.62
C GLY A 8 9.40 -9.90 -5.92
N ASN A 9 8.88 -9.98 -4.69
CA ASN A 9 8.71 -11.27 -4.03
C ASN A 9 7.66 -12.12 -4.73
N ALA A 10 7.82 -13.44 -4.62
CA ALA A 10 6.85 -14.39 -5.17
C ALA A 10 5.47 -14.18 -4.52
N THR A 11 4.42 -14.29 -5.33
CA THR A 11 3.03 -14.10 -4.92
C THR A 11 2.21 -15.35 -5.29
N PRO A 12 2.38 -16.48 -4.56
CA PRO A 12 1.67 -17.72 -4.86
C PRO A 12 0.16 -17.49 -4.90
N ARG A 13 -0.54 -18.10 -5.85
CA ARG A 13 -2.00 -17.94 -6.11
C ARG A 13 -2.46 -16.59 -6.66
N PHE A 14 -1.61 -15.57 -6.68
CA PHE A 14 -1.92 -14.24 -7.24
C PHE A 14 -0.74 -13.66 -8.04
N ALA A 15 -0.03 -14.52 -8.78
CA ALA A 15 1.18 -14.17 -9.53
C ALA A 15 0.94 -13.07 -10.58
N ALA A 16 -0.18 -13.13 -11.31
CA ALA A 16 -0.54 -12.08 -12.27
C ALA A 16 -0.73 -10.72 -11.57
N TYR A 17 -1.43 -10.71 -10.43
CA TYR A 17 -1.57 -9.52 -9.61
C TYR A 17 -0.21 -8.98 -9.17
N GLY A 18 0.65 -9.83 -8.57
CA GLY A 18 1.98 -9.42 -8.13
C GLY A 18 2.86 -8.88 -9.27
N ALA A 19 2.81 -9.51 -10.44
CA ALA A 19 3.49 -9.04 -11.64
C ALA A 19 3.01 -7.64 -12.04
N THR A 20 1.70 -7.40 -12.09
CA THR A 20 1.17 -6.05 -12.40
C THR A 20 1.61 -5.01 -11.37
N LYS A 21 1.63 -5.35 -10.08
CA LYS A 21 2.09 -4.44 -9.01
C LYS A 21 3.57 -4.11 -9.15
N ARG A 22 4.41 -5.09 -9.51
CA ARG A 22 5.83 -4.85 -9.81
C ARG A 22 6.02 -3.94 -11.01
N SER A 23 5.26 -4.13 -12.08
CA SER A 23 5.34 -3.29 -13.28
C SER A 23 5.01 -1.83 -13.00
N LEU A 24 4.11 -1.52 -12.06
CA LEU A 24 3.82 -0.13 -11.67
C LEU A 24 5.04 0.60 -11.10
N ALA A 25 5.87 -0.09 -10.30
CA ALA A 25 7.08 0.51 -9.74
C ALA A 25 8.13 0.80 -10.82
N GLN A 26 8.23 -0.09 -11.82
CA GLN A 26 9.11 0.12 -12.97
C GLN A 26 8.59 1.29 -13.84
N LEU A 27 7.30 1.26 -14.19
CA LEU A 27 6.65 2.31 -14.98
C LEU A 27 6.81 3.68 -14.33
N GLY A 28 6.57 3.79 -13.02
CA GLY A 28 6.73 5.06 -12.31
C GLY A 28 8.15 5.62 -12.35
N LYS A 29 9.17 4.76 -12.23
CA LYS A 29 10.58 5.18 -12.35
C LYS A 29 10.92 5.64 -13.77
N SER A 30 10.41 4.95 -14.79
CA SER A 30 10.59 5.35 -16.19
C SER A 30 9.95 6.70 -16.48
N LEU A 31 8.69 6.90 -16.11
CA LEU A 31 8.00 8.18 -16.30
C LEU A 31 8.68 9.31 -15.52
N GLU A 32 9.15 9.07 -14.30
CA GLU A 32 9.91 10.07 -13.54
C GLU A 32 11.22 10.47 -14.26
N ALA A 33 11.93 9.50 -14.84
CA ALA A 33 13.13 9.78 -15.64
C ALA A 33 12.80 10.57 -16.90
N GLU A 34 11.72 10.24 -17.61
CA GLU A 34 11.23 10.97 -18.79
C GLU A 34 10.86 12.43 -18.45
N LEU A 35 10.15 12.66 -17.33
CA LEU A 35 9.83 14.02 -16.87
C LEU A 35 11.10 14.85 -16.62
N LYS A 36 12.15 14.24 -16.04
CA LYS A 36 13.45 14.90 -15.83
C LYS A 36 14.16 15.20 -17.15
N LEU A 37 14.17 14.26 -18.09
CA LEU A 37 14.77 14.43 -19.43
C LEU A 37 14.09 15.56 -20.20
N LEU A 38 12.78 15.71 -20.07
CA LEU A 38 11.98 16.76 -20.72
C LEU A 38 11.94 18.08 -19.93
N GLY A 39 12.58 18.16 -18.75
CA GLY A 39 12.58 19.36 -17.91
C GLY A 39 11.21 19.73 -17.33
N VAL A 40 10.26 18.79 -17.27
CA VAL A 40 8.92 19.02 -16.74
C VAL A 40 8.97 19.00 -15.21
N LYS A 41 8.58 20.13 -14.58
CA LYS A 41 8.70 20.34 -13.12
C LYS A 41 7.36 20.37 -12.39
N ASN A 42 6.26 20.57 -13.10
CA ASN A 42 4.91 20.72 -12.54
C ASN A 42 4.12 19.41 -12.46
N VAL A 43 4.73 18.27 -12.79
CA VAL A 43 4.12 16.94 -12.71
C VAL A 43 4.99 16.05 -11.84
N GLY A 44 4.37 15.38 -10.86
CA GLY A 44 5.03 14.42 -9.96
C GLY A 44 4.50 13.01 -10.17
N MET A 45 5.40 12.03 -10.22
CA MET A 45 5.02 10.62 -10.18
C MET A 45 5.05 10.14 -8.73
N HIS A 46 3.93 9.69 -8.18
CA HIS A 46 3.85 9.25 -6.78
C HIS A 46 3.42 7.80 -6.69
N ASN A 47 4.04 7.06 -5.77
CA ASN A 47 3.57 5.73 -5.39
C ASN A 47 2.94 5.76 -4.00
N LEU A 48 1.90 4.97 -3.84
CA LEU A 48 1.10 4.92 -2.62
C LEU A 48 0.98 3.45 -2.22
N SER A 49 1.24 3.12 -0.96
CA SER A 49 1.03 1.78 -0.41
C SER A 49 -0.06 1.84 0.66
N PRO A 50 -1.31 1.44 0.34
CA PRO A 50 -2.42 1.46 1.28
C PRO A 50 -2.33 0.33 2.33
N GLY A 51 -1.53 -0.71 2.07
CA GLY A 51 -1.56 -1.95 2.85
C GLY A 51 -2.75 -2.83 2.49
N MET A 52 -3.20 -3.64 3.45
CA MET A 52 -4.40 -4.47 3.29
C MET A 52 -5.65 -3.62 3.56
N VAL A 53 -6.59 -3.61 2.62
CA VAL A 53 -7.83 -2.84 2.70
C VAL A 53 -9.00 -3.77 2.47
N THR A 54 -10.04 -3.70 3.32
CA THR A 54 -11.23 -4.56 3.32
C THR A 54 -12.15 -4.33 2.11
N THR A 55 -11.59 -4.47 0.92
CA THR A 55 -12.28 -4.42 -0.37
C THR A 55 -12.82 -5.80 -0.73
N GLU A 56 -13.80 -5.85 -1.64
CA GLU A 56 -14.29 -7.10 -2.21
C GLU A 56 -13.15 -7.96 -2.80
N LEU A 57 -12.18 -7.32 -3.46
CA LEU A 57 -10.99 -7.99 -3.99
C LEU A 57 -10.19 -8.69 -2.88
N LEU A 58 -9.92 -8.01 -1.76
CA LEU A 58 -9.20 -8.62 -0.65
C LEU A 58 -10.00 -9.76 -0.02
N MET A 59 -11.29 -9.53 0.21
CA MET A 59 -12.18 -10.48 0.89
C MET A 59 -12.43 -11.74 0.04
N SER A 60 -12.40 -11.62 -1.30
CA SER A 60 -12.48 -12.78 -2.20
C SER A 60 -11.35 -13.79 -2.03
N GLY A 61 -10.21 -13.37 -1.46
CA GLY A 61 -9.06 -14.21 -1.15
C GLY A 61 -9.02 -14.72 0.30
N ALA A 62 -10.09 -14.56 1.08
CA ALA A 62 -10.15 -15.00 2.49
C ALA A 62 -10.49 -16.50 2.64
N ASP A 63 -9.90 -17.35 1.80
CA ASP A 63 -10.24 -18.77 1.65
C ASP A 63 -9.38 -19.72 2.52
N THR A 64 -8.27 -19.23 3.07
CA THR A 64 -7.34 -20.02 3.88
C THR A 64 -7.21 -19.49 5.30
N PRO A 65 -6.90 -20.34 6.31
CA PRO A 65 -6.68 -19.90 7.69
C PRO A 65 -5.61 -18.81 7.81
N VAL A 66 -4.55 -18.92 7.00
CA VAL A 66 -3.46 -17.93 6.94
C VAL A 66 -3.96 -16.59 6.38
N ALA A 67 -4.75 -16.61 5.30
CA ALA A 67 -5.33 -15.39 4.74
C ALA A 67 -6.28 -14.72 5.74
N LYS A 68 -7.17 -15.49 6.39
CA LYS A 68 -8.10 -14.99 7.42
C LYS A 68 -7.34 -14.31 8.57
N PHE A 69 -6.27 -14.93 9.07
CA PHE A 69 -5.42 -14.36 10.13
C PHE A 69 -4.86 -12.99 9.72
N PHE A 70 -4.22 -12.90 8.55
CA PHE A 70 -3.60 -11.65 8.10
C PHE A 70 -4.63 -10.57 7.77
N ILE A 71 -5.78 -10.94 7.17
CA ILE A 71 -6.87 -10.00 6.91
C ILE A 71 -7.38 -9.41 8.24
N ASN A 72 -7.70 -10.24 9.22
CA ASN A 72 -8.20 -9.77 10.52
C ASN A 72 -7.19 -8.90 11.27
N CYS A 73 -5.91 -9.27 11.21
CA CYS A 73 -4.84 -8.57 11.91
C CYS A 73 -4.48 -7.22 11.26
N LEU A 74 -4.32 -7.21 9.93
CA LEU A 74 -3.66 -6.12 9.20
C LEU A 74 -4.60 -5.26 8.36
N ALA A 75 -5.76 -5.78 7.96
CA ALA A 75 -6.66 -5.03 7.08
C ALA A 75 -7.39 -3.92 7.85
N GLU A 76 -7.51 -2.78 7.19
CA GLU A 76 -8.29 -1.63 7.66
C GLU A 76 -9.35 -1.25 6.63
N GLU A 77 -10.31 -0.44 7.05
CA GLU A 77 -11.36 0.05 6.15
C GLU A 77 -10.81 1.05 5.11
N PRO A 78 -11.37 1.06 3.89
CA PRO A 78 -10.97 2.01 2.85
C PRO A 78 -11.00 3.47 3.33
N GLN A 79 -12.01 3.82 4.14
CA GLN A 79 -12.22 5.16 4.67
C GLN A 79 -11.07 5.57 5.59
N GLU A 80 -10.63 4.70 6.51
CA GLU A 80 -9.51 5.00 7.41
C GLU A 80 -8.20 5.18 6.63
N VAL A 81 -7.95 4.30 5.66
CA VAL A 81 -6.74 4.38 4.83
C VAL A 81 -6.76 5.66 3.97
N ALA A 82 -7.91 6.04 3.43
CA ALA A 82 -8.08 7.27 2.66
C ALA A 82 -7.88 8.52 3.54
N GLN A 83 -8.43 8.54 4.76
CA GLN A 83 -8.21 9.63 5.71
C GLN A 83 -6.73 9.84 6.05
N TYR A 84 -5.92 8.78 6.00
CA TYR A 84 -4.48 8.89 6.16
C TYR A 84 -3.77 9.37 4.88
N LEU A 85 -4.07 8.75 3.73
CA LEU A 85 -3.33 8.97 2.48
C LEU A 85 -3.67 10.30 1.81
N VAL A 86 -4.96 10.67 1.74
CA VAL A 86 -5.43 11.82 0.95
C VAL A 86 -4.83 13.15 1.44
N PRO A 87 -4.79 13.46 2.75
CA PRO A 87 -4.18 14.70 3.21
C PRO A 87 -2.69 14.77 2.92
N ARG A 88 -1.98 13.64 3.04
CA ARG A 88 -0.53 13.56 2.76
C ARG A 88 -0.22 13.75 1.28
N LEU A 89 -1.02 13.13 0.41
CA LEU A 89 -0.89 13.34 -1.04
C LEU A 89 -1.14 14.80 -1.42
N ARG A 90 -2.16 15.44 -0.85
CA ARG A 90 -2.50 16.85 -1.13
C ARG A 90 -1.44 17.83 -0.65
N ARG A 91 -0.62 17.48 0.34
CA ARG A 91 0.48 18.31 0.81
C ARG A 91 1.69 18.29 -0.13
N VAL A 92 1.88 17.24 -0.91
CA VAL A 92 3.09 17.08 -1.75
C VAL A 92 3.35 18.26 -2.69
N PRO A 93 2.36 18.77 -3.46
CA PRO A 93 2.59 19.94 -4.33
C PRO A 93 2.87 21.22 -3.54
N GLN A 94 2.25 21.37 -2.36
CA GLN A 94 2.40 22.54 -1.50
C GLN A 94 3.82 22.61 -0.90
N GLU A 95 4.35 21.46 -0.47
CA GLU A 95 5.68 21.33 0.13
C GLU A 95 6.80 21.32 -0.94
N SER A 96 6.52 20.85 -2.15
CA SER A 96 7.52 20.79 -3.24
C SER A 96 7.78 22.16 -3.89
N ALA A 97 6.84 23.10 -3.79
CA ALA A 97 6.94 24.42 -4.39
C ALA A 97 8.05 25.30 -3.76
N THR A 98 8.54 24.96 -2.57
CA THR A 98 9.36 25.88 -1.74
C THR A 98 10.86 25.64 -1.76
N LEU A 99 11.39 24.59 -2.41
CA LEU A 99 12.84 24.27 -2.34
C LEU A 99 13.58 24.09 -3.69
N THR A 100 12.94 23.54 -4.72
CA THR A 100 13.59 23.27 -6.02
C THR A 100 12.74 23.67 -7.23
N GLY A 101 11.54 24.19 -6.99
CA GLY A 101 10.56 24.57 -8.02
C GLY A 101 9.96 23.40 -8.81
N GLY A 102 10.25 22.16 -8.42
CA GLY A 102 9.73 20.96 -9.08
C GLY A 102 9.10 19.97 -8.10
N ILE A 103 8.06 19.26 -8.54
CA ILE A 103 7.36 18.26 -7.74
C ILE A 103 8.23 17.01 -7.61
N SER A 104 8.62 16.68 -6.38
CA SER A 104 9.39 15.46 -6.10
C SER A 104 8.50 14.22 -6.10
N SER A 105 9.02 13.10 -6.62
CA SER A 105 8.38 11.79 -6.50
C SER A 105 8.28 11.39 -5.03
N GLN A 106 7.14 10.83 -4.62
CA GLN A 106 6.86 10.49 -3.22
C GLN A 106 6.38 9.06 -3.11
N TYR A 107 6.79 8.40 -2.04
CA TYR A 107 6.30 7.07 -1.69
C TYR A 107 5.64 7.07 -0.31
N ILE A 108 4.31 7.19 -0.29
CA ILE A 108 3.52 7.31 0.94
C ILE A 108 2.97 5.94 1.31
N LYS A 109 3.30 5.44 2.51
CA LYS A 109 2.89 4.12 3.01
C LYS A 109 1.99 4.25 4.23
N TYR A 110 0.81 3.63 4.19
CA TYR A 110 -0.08 3.51 5.34
C TYR A 110 0.34 2.37 6.27
N LEU A 111 0.56 1.18 5.70
CA LEU A 111 1.02 0.01 6.41
C LEU A 111 2.54 -0.12 6.26
N THR A 112 3.27 0.36 7.26
CA THR A 112 4.73 0.23 7.32
C THR A 112 5.12 -1.08 8.02
N PRO A 113 6.34 -1.61 7.80
CA PRO A 113 6.79 -2.82 8.48
C PRO A 113 6.68 -2.73 10.01
N PRO A 114 7.12 -1.64 10.69
CA PRO A 114 6.94 -1.51 12.13
C PRO A 114 5.46 -1.56 12.57
N LYS A 115 4.57 -0.90 11.82
CA LYS A 115 3.13 -0.94 12.08
C LYS A 115 2.61 -2.37 11.95
N ALA A 116 2.96 -3.07 10.86
CA ALA A 116 2.55 -4.46 10.64
C ALA A 116 3.03 -5.41 11.75
N TYR A 117 4.32 -5.36 12.12
CA TYR A 117 4.86 -6.19 13.20
C TYR A 117 4.20 -5.90 14.54
N SER A 118 3.92 -4.62 14.85
CA SER A 118 3.22 -4.27 16.09
C SER A 118 1.80 -4.86 16.15
N GLN A 119 1.07 -4.86 15.03
CA GLN A 119 -0.29 -5.43 14.95
C GLN A 119 -0.23 -6.95 15.12
N ILE A 120 0.72 -7.62 14.46
CA ILE A 120 0.92 -9.07 14.56
C ILE A 120 1.30 -9.46 15.99
N LEU A 121 2.18 -8.70 16.65
CA LEU A 121 2.56 -8.98 18.03
C LEU A 121 1.37 -8.84 18.98
N LYS A 122 0.61 -7.74 18.87
CA LYS A 122 -0.63 -7.55 19.65
C LYS A 122 -1.64 -8.65 19.41
N ARG A 123 -1.78 -9.08 18.16
CA ARG A 123 -2.63 -10.21 17.76
C ARG A 123 -2.22 -11.50 18.47
N LEU A 124 -0.92 -11.81 18.52
CA LEU A 124 -0.41 -13.04 19.12
C LEU A 124 -0.44 -13.03 20.67
N VAL A 125 -0.15 -11.88 21.29
CA VAL A 125 -0.03 -11.77 22.75
C VAL A 125 -1.37 -11.49 23.42
N ALA A 126 -2.18 -10.59 22.86
CA ALA A 126 -3.41 -10.10 23.49
C ALA A 126 -4.69 -10.58 22.78
N GLY A 127 -4.57 -11.33 21.68
CA GLY A 127 -5.72 -11.79 20.91
C GLY A 127 -6.48 -10.66 20.20
N GLU A 128 -5.93 -9.44 20.15
CA GLU A 128 -6.57 -8.28 19.53
C GLU A 128 -6.99 -8.58 18.09
N ARG A 129 -8.13 -8.00 17.66
CA ARG A 129 -8.65 -8.13 16.29
C ARG A 129 -8.96 -9.56 15.83
N LYS A 130 -9.18 -10.51 16.76
CA LYS A 130 -9.66 -11.87 16.39
C LYS A 130 -10.97 -11.78 15.64
N SER A 131 -11.04 -12.47 14.51
CA SER A 131 -12.29 -12.60 13.73
C SER A 131 -12.96 -11.26 13.42
N ARG A 132 -12.19 -10.16 13.31
CA ARG A 132 -12.72 -8.80 13.12
C ARG A 132 -13.51 -8.66 11.83
N TRP A 133 -13.02 -9.27 10.76
CA TRP A 133 -13.58 -9.16 9.41
C TRP A 133 -14.07 -10.50 8.87
N VAL A 134 -13.35 -11.58 9.18
CA VAL A 134 -13.66 -12.94 8.71
C VAL A 134 -13.61 -13.92 9.89
N PRO A 135 -14.61 -14.79 10.09
CA PRO A 135 -14.57 -15.82 11.11
C PRO A 135 -13.39 -16.78 10.90
N GLU A 136 -12.54 -16.94 11.91
CA GLU A 136 -11.35 -17.83 11.84
C GLU A 136 -11.68 -19.30 12.14
N ASP A 137 -12.77 -19.58 12.86
CA ASP A 137 -13.15 -20.92 13.33
C ASP A 137 -14.01 -21.72 12.31
N SER A 138 -13.92 -21.36 11.02
CA SER A 138 -14.69 -21.95 9.90
C SER A 138 -13.83 -22.46 8.77
#